data_AF-A4YKH6-F1
#
_entry.id   AF-A4YKH6-F1
#
_cell.length_a   1.000
_cell.length_b   1.000
_cell.length_c   1.000
_cell.angle_alpha   90.00
_cell.angle_beta   90.00
_cell.angle_gamma   90.00
#
_symmetry.space_group_name_H-M   'P 1'
#
loop_
_entity.id
_entity.type
_entity.pdbx_description
1 polymer ?
#
loop_
_entity_poly.entity_id
_entity_poly.type
_entity_poly.pdbx_seq_one_letter_code
_entity_poly.pdbx_strand_id
1 'polypeptide(L)' 'MQRRRVRSAKALQTGCKVRDDWPDEVPVTLTEVEVFEAWFGELLDELFGPF' A
#
# COMPACT_ATOMS: atom_id res chain seq x y z
N MET A 1 17.46 38.72 12.07
CA MET A 1 17.52 37.70 11.00
C MET A 1 17.66 36.31 11.63
N GLN A 2 16.56 35.60 11.88
CA GLN A 2 16.60 34.27 12.51
C GLN A 2 16.29 33.19 11.47
N ARG A 3 17.30 32.42 11.06
CA ARG A 3 17.14 31.30 10.13
C ARG A 3 16.37 30.18 10.85
N ARG A 4 15.10 29.99 10.48
CA ARG A 4 14.30 28.83 10.91
C ARG A 4 14.99 27.56 10.41
N ARG A 5 15.49 26.74 11.34
CA ARG A 5 15.98 25.37 11.06
C ARG A 5 14.81 24.54 10.56
N VAL A 6 14.78 24.27 9.26
CA VAL A 6 13.89 23.24 8.68
C VAL A 6 14.38 21.91 9.24
N ARG A 7 13.57 21.26 10.09
CA ARG A 7 13.87 19.92 10.60
C ARG A 7 13.81 18.97 9.40
N SER A 8 14.97 18.48 8.99
CA SER A 8 15.15 17.59 7.85
C SER A 8 14.31 16.32 8.04
N ALA A 9 13.44 16.00 7.07
CA ALA A 9 12.62 14.78 7.02
C ALA A 9 13.43 13.47 6.96
N LYS A 10 14.76 13.55 7.02
CA LYS A 10 15.72 12.44 6.95
C LYS A 10 15.81 11.61 8.25
N ALA A 11 15.22 12.09 9.35
CA ALA A 11 15.32 11.47 10.67
C ALA A 11 14.44 10.22 10.89
N LEU A 12 13.62 9.82 9.90
CA LEU A 12 12.74 8.64 10.02
C LEU A 12 13.31 7.37 9.36
N GLN A 13 14.49 7.44 8.74
CA GLN A 13 15.05 6.33 7.95
C GLN A 13 15.93 5.33 8.72
N THR A 14 15.99 5.40 10.06
CA THR A 14 16.82 4.47 10.85
C THR A 14 15.98 3.70 11.85
N GLY A 15 15.54 2.49 11.45
CA GLY A 15 15.11 1.46 12.40
C GLY A 15 13.84 0.67 12.05
N CYS A 16 13.03 1.09 11.07
CA CYS A 16 11.84 0.31 10.72
C CYS A 16 12.24 -0.86 9.82
N LYS A 17 12.34 -2.06 10.41
CA LYS A 17 12.50 -3.31 9.66
C LYS A 17 11.14 -3.66 9.05
N VAL A 18 11.00 -3.45 7.75
CA VAL A 18 9.85 -3.99 7.00
C VAL A 18 9.89 -5.50 7.13
N ARG A 19 8.84 -6.10 7.70
CA ARG A 19 8.68 -7.54 7.82
C ARG A 19 7.45 -7.92 7.01
N ASP A 20 7.64 -8.86 6.11
CA ASP A 20 6.56 -9.49 5.38
C ASP A 20 6.15 -10.74 6.18
N ASP A 21 5.20 -10.55 7.11
CA ASP A 21 4.69 -11.57 8.02
C ASP A 21 3.27 -12.02 7.65
N TRP A 22 2.94 -11.96 6.36
CA TRP A 22 1.67 -12.45 5.85
C TRP A 22 1.60 -13.97 5.90
N PRO A 23 0.40 -14.53 6.18
CA PRO A 23 0.17 -15.96 6.07
C PRO A 23 0.26 -16.43 4.61
N ASP A 24 0.50 -17.74 4.42
CA ASP A 24 0.52 -18.36 3.08
C ASP A 24 -0.82 -18.13 2.34
N GLU A 25 -1.92 -18.09 3.09
CA GLU A 25 -3.25 -17.73 2.60
C GLU A 25 -3.83 -16.59 3.44
N VAL A 26 -4.11 -15.45 2.80
CA VAL A 26 -4.78 -14.31 3.44
C VAL A 26 -6.30 -14.52 3.31
N PRO A 27 -7.05 -14.70 4.41
CA PRO A 27 -8.48 -14.85 4.33
C PRO A 27 -9.11 -13.52 3.91
N VAL A 28 -9.95 -13.56 2.87
CA VAL A 28 -10.68 -12.40 2.36
C VAL A 28 -12.17 -12.75 2.28
N THR A 29 -13.02 -11.86 2.75
CA THR A 29 -14.48 -11.99 2.69
C THR A 29 -15.03 -11.51 1.35
N LEU A 30 -16.23 -11.96 0.97
CA LEU A 30 -16.88 -11.49 -0.26
C LEU A 30 -17.08 -9.97 -0.28
N THR A 31 -17.44 -9.38 0.87
CA THR A 31 -17.60 -7.92 0.99
C THR A 31 -16.28 -7.18 0.79
N GLU A 32 -15.16 -7.73 1.25
CA GLU A 32 -13.85 -7.14 0.98
C GLU A 32 -13.50 -7.24 -0.51
N VAL A 33 -13.80 -8.36 -1.17
CA VAL A 33 -13.60 -8.51 -2.63
C VAL A 33 -14.39 -7.45 -3.40
N GLU A 34 -15.66 -7.22 -3.04
CA GLU A 34 -16.50 -6.18 -3.66
C GLU A 34 -15.90 -4.77 -3.51
N VAL A 35 -15.31 -4.48 -2.35
CA VAL A 35 -14.60 -3.20 -2.13
C VAL A 35 -13.34 -3.14 -2.98
N PHE A 36 -12.58 -4.23 -3.13
CA PHE A 36 -11.43 -4.23 -4.04
C PHE A 36 -11.85 -3.99 -5.49
N GLU A 37 -12.89 -4.67 -5.97
CA GLU A 37 -13.40 -4.53 -7.34
C GLU A 37 -13.95 -3.12 -7.62
N ALA A 38 -14.61 -2.49 -6.65
CA ALA A 38 -15.15 -1.13 -6.83
C ALA A 38 -14.07 -0.05 -7.09
N TRP A 39 -12.82 -0.29 -6.67
CA TRP A 39 -11.72 0.66 -6.85
C TRP A 39 -10.70 0.20 -7.89
N PHE A 40 -10.49 -1.11 -8.02
CA PHE A 40 -9.47 -1.69 -8.88
C PHE A 40 -10.03 -2.44 -10.09
N GLY A 41 -11.35 -2.58 -10.23
CA GLY A 41 -11.97 -3.37 -11.29
C GLY A 41 -11.45 -3.03 -12.69
N GLU A 42 -11.45 -1.74 -13.05
CA GLU A 42 -10.95 -1.30 -14.37
C GLU A 42 -9.46 -1.64 -14.58
N LEU A 43 -8.63 -1.53 -13.54
CA LEU A 43 -7.20 -1.89 -13.61
C LEU A 43 -7.01 -3.40 -13.71
N LEU A 44 -7.82 -4.19 -12.99
CA LEU A 44 -7.77 -5.64 -13.03
C LEU A 44 -8.24 -6.17 -14.38
N ASP A 45 -9.28 -5.57 -14.96
CA ASP A 45 -9.75 -5.86 -16.31
C ASP A 45 -8.70 -5.51 -17.37
N GLU A 46 -7.94 -4.42 -17.18
CA GLU A 46 -6.80 -4.09 -18.06
C GLU A 46 -5.65 -5.09 -17.93
N LEU A 47 -5.34 -5.52 -16.70
CA LEU A 47 -4.19 -6.39 -16.41
C LEU A 47 -4.45 -7.87 -16.73
N PHE A 48 -5.69 -8.32 -16.56
CA PHE A 48 -6.10 -9.73 -16.63
C PHE A 48 -7.23 -10.00 -17.63
N GLY A 49 -7.73 -8.98 -18.31
CA GLY A 49 -8.74 -9.12 -19.34
C GLY A 49 -8.26 -9.91 -20.57
N PRO A 50 -9.19 -10.30 -21.45
CA PRO A 50 -8.86 -11.06 -22.66
C PRO A 50 -7.98 -10.24 -23.60
N PHE A 51 -6.94 -10.88 -24.14
CA PHE A 51 -6.12 -10.35 -25.24
C PHE A 51 -6.88 -10.31 -26.57
#